data_AF-A0A160PQQ2-F1
#
_entry.id   AF-A0A160PQQ2-F1
#
_cell.length_a   1.000
_cell.length_b   1.000
_cell.length_c   1.000
_cell.angle_alpha   90.00
_cell.angle_beta   90.00
_cell.angle_gamma   90.00
#
_symmetry.space_group_name_H-M   'P 1'
#
loop_
_entity.id
_entity.type
_entity.pdbx_description
1 polymer ?
#
loop_
_entity_poly.entity_id
_entity_poly.type
_entity_poly.pdbx_seq_one_letter_code
_entity_poly.pdbx_strand_id
1 'polypeptide(L)'
;MSLSNKAKGIVAAIVVVWIAAMAGMVAYASGNSADKTFPTAGALEQTVAAFDRQGLQISAVALADIYGDEYVSAAILCEGTPTATLEQSLGVDLAELNLDESGIPAGVNYLALANQDGELVYDKIDRANVDLCATPLNGAFSAYSLMPIAKVGESSWAIAA
;
A
#
# COMPACT_ATOMS: atom_id res chain seq x y z
N MET A 1 -13.20 48.98 4.04
CA MET A 1 -14.06 48.61 2.89
C MET A 1 -14.87 47.37 3.25
N SER A 2 -16.19 47.49 3.33
CA SER A 2 -17.09 46.35 3.58
C SER A 2 -17.49 45.74 2.25
N LEU A 3 -17.19 44.46 2.02
CA LEU A 3 -17.66 43.72 0.85
C LEU A 3 -19.21 43.66 0.85
N SER A 4 -19.84 43.88 -0.31
CA SER A 4 -21.30 43.76 -0.44
C SER A 4 -21.74 42.32 -0.13
N ASN A 5 -22.98 42.14 0.33
CA ASN A 5 -23.47 40.82 0.75
C ASN A 5 -23.42 39.76 -0.37
N LYS A 6 -23.54 40.19 -1.65
CA LYS A 6 -23.35 39.29 -2.81
C LYS A 6 -21.90 38.87 -2.99
N ALA A 7 -20.96 39.80 -2.84
CA ALA A 7 -19.53 39.50 -2.94
C ALA A 7 -19.05 38.62 -1.78
N LYS A 8 -19.59 38.81 -0.56
CA LYS A 8 -19.32 37.91 0.58
C LYS A 8 -19.80 36.49 0.32
N GLY A 9 -20.97 36.32 -0.29
CA GLY A 9 -21.49 34.99 -0.65
C GLY A 9 -20.61 34.27 -1.67
N ILE A 10 -20.14 34.99 -2.70
CA ILE A 10 -19.24 34.44 -3.73
C ILE A 10 -17.89 34.05 -3.10
N VAL A 11 -17.30 34.92 -2.28
CA VAL A 11 -16.02 34.63 -1.62
C VAL A 11 -16.14 33.43 -0.67
N ALA A 12 -17.22 33.33 0.10
CA ALA A 12 -17.46 32.19 0.97
C ALA A 12 -17.58 30.86 0.19
N ALA A 13 -18.28 30.86 -0.95
CA ALA A 13 -18.39 29.68 -1.79
C ALA A 13 -17.03 29.23 -2.35
N ILE A 14 -16.20 30.17 -2.80
CA ILE A 14 -14.85 29.88 -3.30
C ILE A 14 -14.00 29.25 -2.19
N VAL A 15 -14.04 29.79 -0.98
CA VAL A 15 -13.27 29.26 0.15
C VAL A 15 -13.70 27.83 0.49
N VAL A 16 -14.99 27.54 0.51
CA VAL A 16 -15.50 26.18 0.81
C VAL A 16 -15.06 25.18 -0.26
N VAL A 17 -15.17 25.53 -1.54
CA VAL A 17 -14.70 24.68 -2.65
C VAL A 17 -13.20 24.44 -2.56
N TRP A 18 -12.43 25.47 -2.22
CA TRP A 18 -10.98 25.38 -2.11
C TRP A 18 -10.53 24.50 -0.94
N ILE A 19 -11.21 24.60 0.21
CA ILE A 19 -10.97 23.70 1.35
C ILE A 19 -11.31 22.25 0.99
N ALA A 20 -12.42 22.02 0.29
CA ALA A 20 -12.79 20.68 -0.17
C ALA A 20 -11.75 20.11 -1.16
N ALA A 21 -11.24 20.95 -2.06
CA ALA A 21 -10.17 20.56 -2.98
C ALA A 21 -8.86 20.25 -2.25
N MET A 22 -8.48 21.04 -1.24
CA MET A 22 -7.32 20.74 -0.39
C MET A 22 -7.48 19.43 0.36
N ALA A 23 -8.64 19.20 0.97
CA ALA A 23 -8.92 17.95 1.67
C ALA A 23 -8.82 16.74 0.72
N GLY A 24 -9.33 16.87 -0.51
CA GLY A 24 -9.20 15.85 -1.55
C GLY A 24 -7.74 15.60 -1.96
N MET A 25 -6.95 16.65 -2.15
CA MET A 25 -5.53 16.52 -2.50
C MET A 25 -4.70 15.91 -1.36
N VAL A 26 -4.96 16.29 -0.11
CA VAL A 26 -4.27 15.73 1.06
C VAL A 26 -4.62 14.25 1.24
N ALA A 27 -5.89 13.87 1.09
CA ALA A 27 -6.30 12.47 1.12
C ALA A 27 -5.61 11.67 0.02
N TYR A 28 -5.56 12.19 -1.20
CA TYR A 28 -4.88 11.56 -2.33
C TYR A 28 -3.36 11.42 -2.10
N ALA A 29 -2.69 12.48 -1.65
CA ALA A 29 -1.26 12.48 -1.36
C ALA A 29 -0.90 11.53 -0.22
N SER A 30 -1.70 11.49 0.85
CA SER A 30 -1.52 10.54 1.97
C SER A 30 -1.71 9.07 1.57
N GLY A 31 -2.41 8.84 0.45
CA GLY A 31 -2.51 7.54 -0.19
C GLY A 31 -1.18 7.06 -0.78
N ASN A 32 -0.32 7.96 -1.26
CA ASN A 32 0.75 7.68 -2.23
C ASN A 32 2.18 8.04 -1.74
N SER A 33 2.39 8.15 -0.43
CA SER A 33 3.53 8.86 0.20
C SER A 33 4.94 8.23 0.10
N ALA A 34 5.24 7.34 -0.84
CA ALA A 34 6.61 6.84 -1.02
C ALA A 34 7.19 7.22 -2.39
N ASP A 35 8.39 7.82 -2.37
CA ASP A 35 9.15 8.21 -3.56
C ASP A 35 9.59 6.99 -4.41
N LYS A 36 9.61 5.79 -3.79
CA LYS A 36 9.83 4.49 -4.44
C LYS A 36 8.59 3.61 -4.45
N THR A 37 7.43 4.21 -4.75
CA THR A 37 6.27 3.42 -5.16
C THR A 37 6.52 2.87 -6.56
N PHE A 38 6.21 1.59 -6.76
CA PHE A 38 6.19 0.99 -8.09
C PHE A 38 5.36 1.83 -9.08
N PRO A 39 5.72 1.88 -10.38
CA PRO A 39 4.77 2.28 -11.42
C PRO A 39 3.49 1.42 -11.40
N THR A 40 3.62 0.20 -10.88
CA THR A 40 2.58 -0.81 -10.67
C THR A 40 2.04 -0.84 -9.23
N ALA A 41 2.11 0.27 -8.48
CA ALA A 41 1.49 0.33 -7.16
C ALA A 41 0.02 -0.15 -7.20
N GLY A 42 -0.35 -1.03 -6.26
CA GLY A 42 -1.63 -1.74 -6.24
C GLY A 42 -1.74 -2.91 -7.24
N ALA A 43 -0.65 -3.40 -7.84
CA ALA A 43 -0.71 -4.50 -8.80
C ALA A 43 -1.15 -5.83 -8.18
N LEU A 44 -0.79 -6.10 -6.92
CA LEU A 44 -1.34 -7.26 -6.21
C LEU A 44 -2.85 -7.11 -5.99
N GLU A 45 -3.34 -5.92 -5.64
CA GLU A 45 -4.77 -5.64 -5.49
C GLU A 45 -5.52 -5.84 -6.83
N GLN A 46 -4.93 -5.38 -7.94
CA GLN A 46 -5.47 -5.59 -9.27
C GLN A 46 -5.49 -7.08 -9.67
N THR A 47 -4.47 -7.83 -9.26
CA THR A 47 -4.37 -9.28 -9.50
C THR A 47 -5.49 -10.01 -8.76
N VAL A 48 -5.70 -9.73 -7.47
CA VAL A 48 -6.80 -10.38 -6.72
C VAL A 48 -8.19 -9.94 -7.22
N ALA A 49 -8.33 -8.69 -7.66
CA ALA A 49 -9.56 -8.21 -8.28
C ALA A 49 -9.86 -8.91 -9.62
N ALA A 50 -8.83 -9.39 -10.33
CA ALA A 50 -9.01 -10.25 -11.49
C ALA A 50 -9.48 -11.66 -11.08
N PHE A 51 -8.93 -12.22 -10.00
CA PHE A 51 -9.38 -13.51 -9.45
C PHE A 51 -10.84 -13.47 -9.01
N ASP A 52 -11.28 -12.38 -8.38
CA ASP A 52 -12.68 -12.17 -8.02
C ASP A 52 -13.60 -12.17 -9.24
N ARG A 53 -13.22 -11.47 -10.32
CA ARG A 53 -14.00 -11.46 -11.58
C ARG A 53 -14.07 -12.83 -12.24
N GLN A 54 -13.08 -13.69 -12.00
CA GLN A 54 -13.05 -15.08 -12.46
C GLN A 54 -13.81 -16.04 -11.53
N GLY A 55 -14.31 -15.56 -10.39
CA GLY A 55 -15.02 -16.38 -9.40
C GLY A 55 -14.12 -17.31 -8.60
N LEU A 56 -12.81 -17.06 -8.59
CA LEU A 56 -11.86 -17.86 -7.81
C LEU A 56 -12.04 -17.60 -6.32
N GLN A 57 -11.82 -18.64 -5.50
CA GLN A 57 -11.85 -18.57 -4.03
C GLN A 57 -10.46 -18.77 -3.42
N ILE A 58 -9.57 -19.41 -4.17
CA ILE A 58 -8.19 -19.67 -3.80
C ILE A 58 -7.34 -19.60 -5.07
N SER A 59 -6.13 -19.09 -4.94
CA SER A 59 -5.14 -19.03 -6.00
C SER A 59 -3.74 -19.04 -5.38
N ALA A 60 -2.73 -18.96 -6.22
CA ALA A 60 -1.37 -18.65 -5.79
C ALA A 60 -0.75 -17.67 -6.77
N VAL A 61 0.09 -16.78 -6.26
CA VAL A 61 0.80 -15.79 -7.06
C VAL A 61 2.29 -15.89 -6.81
N ALA A 62 3.10 -15.82 -7.86
CA ALA A 62 4.49 -15.44 -7.72
C ALA A 62 4.57 -13.92 -7.85
N LEU A 63 5.29 -13.26 -6.94
CA LEU A 63 5.45 -11.81 -6.99
C LEU A 63 6.28 -11.37 -8.19
N ALA A 64 7.22 -12.21 -8.65
CA ALA A 64 7.97 -11.97 -9.88
C ALA A 64 7.05 -11.82 -11.11
N ASP A 65 5.96 -12.59 -11.20
CA ASP A 65 5.00 -12.50 -12.31
C ASP A 65 4.18 -11.18 -12.29
N ILE A 66 4.07 -10.54 -11.12
CA ILE A 66 3.28 -9.31 -10.92
C ILE A 66 4.16 -8.07 -11.05
N TYR A 67 5.34 -8.10 -10.43
CA TYR A 67 6.20 -6.92 -10.25
C TYR A 67 7.41 -6.91 -11.16
N GLY A 68 7.77 -8.05 -11.76
CA GLY A 68 8.92 -8.19 -12.66
C GLY A 68 9.96 -9.18 -12.14
N ASP A 69 10.65 -9.83 -13.07
CA ASP A 69 11.68 -10.84 -12.81
C ASP A 69 12.94 -10.26 -12.16
N GLU A 70 13.12 -8.94 -12.16
CA GLU A 70 14.25 -8.27 -11.51
C GLU A 70 14.18 -8.30 -9.98
N TYR A 71 12.99 -8.46 -9.41
CA TYR A 71 12.78 -8.57 -7.97
C TYR A 71 12.89 -10.02 -7.54
N VAL A 72 13.89 -10.32 -6.73
CA VAL A 72 14.25 -11.69 -6.35
C VAL A 72 13.78 -12.07 -4.96
N SER A 73 13.55 -11.08 -4.09
CA SER A 73 13.05 -11.30 -2.73
C SER A 73 11.95 -10.30 -2.37
N ALA A 74 11.13 -10.70 -1.40
CA ALA A 74 10.06 -9.89 -0.88
C ALA A 74 9.96 -10.02 0.66
N ALA A 75 9.40 -9.01 1.31
CA ALA A 75 9.08 -9.00 2.72
C ALA A 75 7.74 -8.28 2.96
N ILE A 76 6.98 -8.72 3.96
CA ILE A 76 5.69 -8.13 4.32
C ILE A 76 5.91 -7.24 5.55
N LEU A 77 5.45 -6.00 5.47
CA LEU A 77 5.53 -5.00 6.53
C LEU A 77 4.12 -4.73 7.05
N CYS A 78 3.88 -5.08 8.30
CA CYS A 78 2.55 -5.07 8.89
C CYS A 78 2.27 -3.83 9.73
N GLU A 79 1.01 -3.40 9.67
CA GLU A 79 0.42 -2.38 10.54
C GLU A 79 0.90 -2.49 11.99
N GLY A 80 1.25 -1.35 12.58
CA GLY A 80 1.64 -1.26 13.99
C GLY A 80 3.05 -1.79 14.30
N THR A 81 3.80 -2.25 13.29
CA THR A 81 5.23 -2.57 13.47
C THR A 81 6.03 -1.26 13.46
N PRO A 82 6.72 -0.89 14.56
CA PRO A 82 7.43 0.39 14.65
C PRO A 82 8.52 0.54 13.57
N THR A 83 8.71 1.75 13.06
CA THR A 83 9.68 2.05 11.99
C THR A 83 11.09 1.55 12.33
N ALA A 84 11.57 1.83 13.54
CA ALA A 84 12.90 1.38 13.99
C ALA A 84 13.06 -0.16 14.00
N THR A 85 11.97 -0.90 14.28
CA THR A 85 11.98 -2.38 14.23
C THR A 85 12.07 -2.87 12.79
N LEU A 86 11.37 -2.21 11.87
CA LEU A 86 11.40 -2.56 10.45
C LEU A 86 12.76 -2.25 9.81
N GLU A 87 13.34 -1.08 10.11
CA GLU A 87 14.68 -0.70 9.66
C GLU A 87 15.73 -1.69 10.15
N GLN A 88 15.64 -2.11 11.42
CA GLN A 88 16.54 -3.13 11.98
C GLN A 88 16.35 -4.50 11.30
N SER A 89 15.11 -4.89 11.00
CA SER A 89 14.80 -6.17 10.39
C SER A 89 15.20 -6.24 8.91
N LEU A 90 15.07 -5.13 8.18
CA LEU A 90 15.39 -5.07 6.76
C LEU A 90 16.84 -4.65 6.50
N GLY A 91 17.50 -4.04 7.48
CA GLY A 91 18.84 -3.49 7.32
C GLY A 91 18.89 -2.25 6.41
N VAL A 92 17.78 -1.53 6.27
CA VAL A 92 17.67 -0.32 5.44
C VAL A 92 17.04 0.83 6.21
N ASP A 93 17.27 2.05 5.73
CA ASP A 93 16.56 3.26 6.17
C ASP A 93 15.20 3.33 5.46
N LEU A 94 14.11 3.54 6.21
CA LEU A 94 12.75 3.64 5.69
C LEU A 94 12.26 5.09 5.57
N ALA A 95 13.15 6.08 5.67
CA ALA A 95 12.81 7.50 5.54
C ALA A 95 11.97 7.81 4.27
N GLU A 96 12.21 7.10 3.16
CA GLU A 96 11.48 7.28 1.89
C GLU A 96 9.98 6.93 1.99
N LEU A 97 9.58 6.12 2.98
CA LEU A 97 8.18 5.79 3.25
C LEU A 97 7.46 6.87 4.06
N ASN A 98 8.19 7.87 4.58
CA ASN A 98 7.66 8.93 5.44
C ASN A 98 6.80 8.40 6.61
N LEU A 99 7.23 7.26 7.20
CA LEU A 99 6.55 6.66 8.35
C LEU A 99 6.83 7.48 9.62
N ASP A 100 5.84 7.54 10.51
CA ASP A 100 6.07 8.07 11.86
C ASP A 100 6.70 7.00 12.77
N GLU A 101 6.91 7.32 14.05
CA GLU A 101 7.49 6.37 15.01
C GLU A 101 6.59 5.13 15.25
N SER A 102 5.27 5.27 15.06
CA SER A 102 4.32 4.16 15.22
C SER A 102 4.43 3.14 14.08
N GLY A 103 5.08 3.51 12.98
CA GLY A 103 5.42 2.62 11.89
C GLY A 103 4.35 2.57 10.82
N ILE A 104 4.02 1.35 10.39
CA ILE A 104 3.07 1.14 9.29
C ILE A 104 1.67 1.61 9.73
N PRO A 105 1.03 2.53 8.98
CA PRO A 105 -0.27 3.08 9.33
C PRO A 105 -1.37 2.03 9.42
N ALA A 106 -2.41 2.36 10.19
CA ALA A 106 -3.57 1.49 10.32
C ALA A 106 -4.29 1.23 9.00
N GLY A 107 -4.74 -0.02 8.80
CA GLY A 107 -5.46 -0.45 7.59
C GLY A 107 -4.57 -0.69 6.37
N VAL A 108 -3.24 -0.65 6.53
CA VAL A 108 -2.30 -0.81 5.42
C VAL A 108 -1.27 -1.89 5.75
N ASN A 109 -0.88 -2.67 4.75
CA ASN A 109 0.37 -3.43 4.78
C ASN A 109 1.22 -3.06 3.56
N TYR A 110 2.54 -3.10 3.71
CA TYR A 110 3.44 -2.90 2.58
C TYR A 110 4.06 -4.22 2.16
N LEU A 111 4.19 -4.39 0.85
CA LEU A 111 5.04 -5.41 0.26
C LEU A 111 6.35 -4.74 -0.15
N ALA A 112 7.43 -5.06 0.55
CA ALA A 112 8.78 -4.65 0.16
C ALA A 112 9.35 -5.67 -0.82
N LEU A 113 9.89 -5.22 -1.95
CA LEU A 113 10.49 -6.05 -2.99
C LEU A 113 11.94 -5.60 -3.19
N ALA A 114 12.87 -6.56 -3.22
CA ALA A 114 14.29 -6.29 -3.42
C ALA A 114 14.80 -6.90 -4.73
N ASN A 115 15.57 -6.12 -5.48
CA ASN A 115 16.30 -6.63 -6.63
C ASN A 115 17.63 -7.32 -6.21
N GLN A 116 18.39 -7.79 -7.19
CA GLN A 116 19.69 -8.46 -6.95
C GLN A 116 20.75 -7.55 -6.32
N ASP A 117 20.64 -6.24 -6.51
CA ASP A 117 21.54 -5.24 -5.95
C ASP A 117 21.14 -4.82 -4.52
N GLY A 118 20.03 -5.36 -4.00
CA GLY A 118 19.48 -5.02 -2.68
C GLY A 118 18.72 -3.70 -2.65
N GLU A 119 18.42 -3.12 -3.80
CA GLU A 119 17.53 -1.95 -3.88
C GLU A 119 16.11 -2.38 -3.54
N LEU A 120 15.51 -1.65 -2.60
CA LEU A 120 14.14 -1.87 -2.17
C LEU A 120 13.18 -0.88 -2.82
N VAL A 121 12.03 -1.44 -3.19
CA VAL A 121 10.84 -0.72 -3.63
C VAL A 121 9.65 -1.27 -2.85
N TYR A 122 8.59 -0.46 -2.77
CA TYR A 122 7.47 -0.79 -1.91
C TYR A 122 6.15 -0.68 -2.66
N ASP A 123 5.28 -1.66 -2.46
CA ASP A 123 3.87 -1.57 -2.82
C ASP A 123 3.02 -1.41 -1.56
N LYS A 124 2.24 -0.32 -1.52
CA LYS A 124 1.34 -0.02 -0.42
C LYS A 124 -0.02 -0.63 -0.74
N ILE A 125 -0.53 -1.47 0.15
CA ILE A 125 -1.74 -2.26 -0.09
C ILE A 125 -2.76 -1.97 1.00
N ASP A 126 -4.01 -1.73 0.59
CA ASP A 126 -5.12 -1.60 1.52
C ASP A 126 -5.49 -3.00 2.08
N ARG A 127 -5.45 -3.14 3.40
CA ARG A 127 -5.79 -4.41 4.08
C ARG A 127 -7.25 -4.81 3.85
N ALA A 128 -8.12 -3.86 3.50
CA ALA A 128 -9.50 -4.17 3.12
C ALA A 128 -9.57 -4.99 1.83
N ASN A 129 -8.60 -4.82 0.92
CA ASN A 129 -8.54 -5.54 -0.35
C ASN A 129 -7.68 -6.80 -0.22
N VAL A 130 -6.47 -6.67 0.32
CA VAL A 130 -5.53 -7.78 0.53
C VAL A 130 -4.85 -7.65 1.89
N ASP A 131 -5.20 -8.52 2.84
CA ASP A 131 -4.59 -8.58 4.17
C ASP A 131 -3.43 -9.58 4.21
N LEU A 132 -2.22 -9.10 3.89
CA LEU A 132 -0.98 -9.89 3.98
C LEU A 132 -0.57 -10.16 5.44
N CYS A 133 -1.17 -9.43 6.39
CA CYS A 133 -0.82 -9.48 7.80
C CYS A 133 -1.75 -10.36 8.63
N ALA A 134 -2.80 -10.93 8.01
CA ALA A 134 -3.64 -11.93 8.65
C ALA A 134 -2.86 -13.21 9.00
N THR A 135 -1.90 -13.61 8.17
CA THR A 135 -0.96 -14.71 8.42
C THR A 135 0.37 -14.37 7.77
N PRO A 136 1.20 -13.54 8.44
CA PRO A 136 2.40 -13.00 7.82
C PRO A 136 3.45 -14.09 7.61
N LEU A 137 4.10 -14.05 6.45
CA LEU A 137 5.33 -14.80 6.23
C LEU A 137 6.45 -14.11 7.03
N ASN A 138 7.17 -14.89 7.84
CA ASN A 138 8.24 -14.35 8.67
C ASN A 138 9.50 -14.12 7.85
N GLY A 139 10.03 -12.90 7.89
CA GLY A 139 11.27 -12.53 7.21
C GLY A 139 11.12 -12.37 5.71
N ALA A 140 12.28 -12.26 5.03
CA ALA A 140 12.32 -12.19 3.58
C ALA A 140 12.09 -13.57 2.95
N PHE A 141 11.34 -13.61 1.86
CA PHE A 141 11.05 -14.80 1.08
C PHE A 141 11.33 -14.56 -0.41
N SER A 142 11.42 -15.63 -1.20
CA SER A 142 11.67 -15.52 -2.64
C SER A 142 10.45 -14.96 -3.37
N ALA A 143 10.66 -13.97 -4.23
CA ALA A 143 9.59 -13.41 -5.06
C ALA A 143 9.07 -14.41 -6.12
N TYR A 144 9.84 -15.46 -6.42
CA TYR A 144 9.43 -16.55 -7.32
C TYR A 144 8.66 -17.66 -6.62
N SER A 145 8.61 -17.66 -5.29
CA SER A 145 7.81 -18.63 -4.55
C SER A 145 6.33 -18.34 -4.76
N LEU A 146 5.55 -19.39 -5.01
CA LEU A 146 4.10 -19.31 -5.05
C LEU A 146 3.57 -18.98 -3.66
N MET A 147 3.08 -17.76 -3.49
CA MET A 147 2.36 -17.31 -2.31
C MET A 147 0.89 -17.69 -2.45
N PRO A 148 0.38 -18.63 -1.65
CA PRO A 148 -1.02 -19.03 -1.73
C PRO A 148 -1.88 -17.91 -1.13
N ILE A 149 -2.96 -17.56 -1.83
CA ILE A 149 -3.91 -16.54 -1.37
C ILE A 149 -5.34 -17.08 -1.46
N ALA A 150 -6.15 -16.76 -0.47
CA ALA A 150 -7.54 -17.17 -0.39
C ALA A 150 -8.44 -15.98 -0.14
N LYS A 151 -9.66 -16.08 -0.66
CA LYS A 151 -10.70 -15.10 -0.41
C LYS A 151 -11.19 -15.21 1.03
N VAL A 152 -11.23 -14.07 1.72
CA VAL A 152 -11.71 -13.92 3.09
C VAL A 152 -12.95 -13.03 3.07
N GLY A 153 -14.12 -13.64 3.29
CA GLY A 153 -15.40 -12.95 3.16
C GLY A 153 -15.75 -12.62 1.70
N GLU A 154 -16.49 -11.54 1.48
CA GLU A 154 -17.04 -11.20 0.15
C GLU A 154 -16.09 -10.38 -0.73
N SER A 155 -15.15 -9.64 -0.14
CA SER A 155 -14.40 -8.59 -0.85
C SER A 155 -12.91 -8.50 -0.51
N SER A 156 -12.39 -9.38 0.33
CA SER A 156 -10.98 -9.33 0.78
C SER A 156 -10.26 -10.63 0.46
N TRP A 157 -8.95 -10.56 0.32
CA TRP A 157 -8.05 -11.70 0.14
C TRP A 157 -6.98 -11.68 1.22
N ALA A 158 -6.46 -12.85 1.59
CA ALA A 158 -5.35 -12.98 2.53
C ALA A 158 -4.44 -14.15 2.12
N ILE A 159 -3.26 -14.21 2.72
CA ILE A 159 -2.39 -15.38 2.58
C ILE A 159 -3.12 -16.60 3.15
N ALA A 160 -3.21 -17.67 2.35
CA ALA A 160 -3.85 -18.91 2.78
C ALA A 160 -2.89 -19.71 3.68
N ALA A 161 -3.38 -20.09 4.87
CA ALA A 161 -2.67 -20.95 5.82
C ALA A 161 -2.84 -22.44 5.50
#